data_AF-A0A507SPH5-F1
#
_entry.id   AF-A0A507SPH5-F1
#
_cell.length_a   1.000
_cell.length_b   1.000
_cell.length_c   1.000
_cell.angle_alpha   90.00
_cell.angle_beta   90.00
_cell.angle_gamma   90.00
#
_symmetry.space_group_name_H-M   'P 1'
#
loop_
_entity.id
_entity.type
_entity.pdbx_description
1 polymer ?
#
loop_
_entity_poly.entity_id
_entity_poly.type
_entity_poly.pdbx_seq_one_letter_code
_entity_poly.pdbx_strand_id
1 'polypeptide(L)'
;AKRNRNKVITNKDLFFISQFKYYESKEKTKRRLNYKNVYKFGDIVEIDGCSHYWLNGHNKFTMLLAVDVGTNKVVSIHFEEQTETLNGYQILLEELFNNYGYPRTLLADNRSNFRNNADSNARTYQAVKSRGIEFITSSNPTFKPHVERKNETIQKRLPLFLQLNKINSIEEINKNKEIIIDFINSSCKTKEKISVFRSVNQQYNEQFFDLPVYRNVNNNSVFYEGSWFAPFDKDNKPVPHNKTRDLKFFIGTDKMFYFRNETQ
;
A
#
# COMPACT_ATOMS: atom_id res chain seq x y z
N ALA A 1 43.82 -44.01 16.40
CA ALA A 1 42.90 -43.82 17.55
C ALA A 1 41.92 -42.68 17.25
N LYS A 2 40.68 -42.98 16.84
CA LYS A 2 39.58 -42.00 16.81
C LYS A 2 38.60 -42.40 17.91
N ARG A 3 38.52 -41.56 18.95
CA ARG A 3 37.68 -41.75 20.14
C ARG A 3 36.20 -41.66 19.74
N ASN A 4 35.48 -42.79 19.76
CA ASN A 4 34.02 -42.78 19.77
C ASN A 4 33.55 -42.16 21.08
N ARG A 5 32.95 -40.96 21.00
CA ARG A 5 32.17 -40.40 22.10
C ARG A 5 30.75 -40.92 21.95
N ASN A 6 30.40 -41.99 22.67
CA ASN A 6 29.01 -42.39 22.81
C ASN A 6 28.29 -41.34 23.67
N LYS A 7 27.33 -40.63 23.06
CA LYS A 7 26.47 -39.68 23.77
C LYS A 7 25.46 -40.50 24.59
N VAL A 8 25.54 -40.41 25.91
CA VAL A 8 24.56 -41.03 26.81
C VAL A 8 23.27 -40.22 26.71
N ILE A 9 22.23 -40.83 26.15
CA ILE A 9 20.88 -40.27 26.04
C ILE A 9 20.24 -40.34 27.42
N THR A 10 19.80 -39.20 27.97
CA THR A 10 19.01 -39.14 29.21
C THR A 10 17.54 -38.86 28.89
N ASN A 11 16.63 -39.27 29.77
CA ASN A 11 15.15 -39.27 29.62
C ASN A 11 14.46 -37.89 29.39
N LYS A 12 15.18 -36.85 28.94
CA LYS A 12 14.60 -35.56 28.55
C LYS A 12 14.55 -35.31 27.04
N ASP A 13 15.04 -36.25 26.23
CA ASP A 13 14.94 -36.16 24.77
C ASP A 13 13.75 -37.00 24.28
N LEU A 14 12.61 -36.35 24.05
CA LEU A 14 11.44 -36.97 23.40
C LEU A 14 11.72 -37.10 21.89
N PHE A 15 12.15 -38.29 21.48
CA PHE A 15 12.20 -38.70 20.08
C PHE A 15 10.78 -38.88 19.55
N PHE A 16 10.29 -37.96 18.72
CA PHE A 16 9.08 -38.20 17.91
C PHE A 16 9.44 -39.13 16.75
N ILE A 17 9.28 -40.42 16.98
CA ILE A 17 9.38 -41.48 15.98
C ILE A 17 8.15 -41.41 15.07
N SER A 18 8.36 -40.86 13.88
CA SER A 18 7.73 -41.21 12.61
C SER A 18 6.34 -41.89 12.66
N GLN A 19 5.29 -41.08 12.70
CA GLN A 19 4.08 -41.30 11.90
C GLN A 19 3.68 -39.95 11.29
N PHE A 20 4.39 -39.53 10.25
CA PHE A 20 3.93 -38.41 9.42
C PHE A 20 2.65 -38.85 8.71
N LYS A 21 1.48 -38.39 9.20
CA LYS A 21 0.27 -38.36 8.38
C LYS A 21 0.47 -37.27 7.34
N TYR A 22 0.56 -37.65 6.07
CA TYR A 22 0.48 -36.70 4.97
C TYR A 22 -0.84 -35.92 5.10
N TYR A 23 -0.73 -34.60 5.18
CA TYR A 23 -1.88 -33.71 5.10
C TYR A 23 -2.27 -33.64 3.62
N GLU A 24 -3.29 -34.41 3.22
CA GLU A 24 -3.94 -34.14 1.93
C GLU A 24 -4.50 -32.73 2.00
N SER A 25 -4.06 -31.88 1.08
CA SER A 25 -4.61 -30.53 0.97
C SER A 25 -6.11 -30.65 0.85
N LYS A 26 -6.87 -30.08 1.80
CA LYS A 26 -8.32 -29.94 1.67
C LYS A 26 -8.61 -29.47 0.25
N GLU A 27 -9.38 -30.24 -0.52
CA GLU A 27 -9.85 -29.78 -1.81
C GLU A 27 -10.48 -28.42 -1.59
N LYS A 28 -9.82 -27.37 -2.11
CA LYS A 28 -10.36 -26.03 -2.07
C LYS A 28 -11.65 -26.11 -2.87
N THR A 29 -12.78 -26.15 -2.17
CA THR A 29 -14.08 -26.00 -2.81
C THR A 29 -14.00 -24.65 -3.51
N LYS A 30 -13.83 -24.67 -4.84
CA LYS A 30 -13.78 -23.47 -5.66
C LYS A 30 -15.19 -22.89 -5.67
N ARG A 31 -15.60 -22.24 -4.57
CA ARG A 31 -16.63 -21.21 -4.63
C ARG A 31 -16.01 -20.04 -5.37
N ARG A 32 -15.99 -20.12 -6.71
CA ARG A 32 -15.82 -18.97 -7.58
C ARG A 32 -17.02 -18.07 -7.30
N LEU A 33 -16.87 -17.14 -6.36
CA LEU A 33 -17.78 -16.01 -6.27
C LEU A 33 -17.62 -15.24 -7.58
N ASN A 34 -18.68 -15.26 -8.39
CA ASN A 34 -18.68 -14.73 -9.76
C ASN A 34 -18.83 -13.21 -9.73
N TYR A 35 -17.91 -12.52 -9.07
CA TYR A 35 -17.94 -11.07 -8.80
C TYR A 35 -17.80 -10.20 -10.07
N LYS A 36 -17.25 -10.74 -11.17
CA LYS A 36 -16.84 -9.97 -12.36
C LYS A 36 -17.97 -9.30 -13.15
N ASN A 37 -19.23 -9.66 -12.93
CA ASN A 37 -20.37 -9.04 -13.65
C ASN A 37 -21.23 -8.12 -12.79
N VAL A 38 -21.08 -8.13 -11.47
CA VAL A 38 -21.95 -7.33 -10.58
C VAL A 38 -21.38 -5.93 -10.34
N TYR A 39 -20.07 -5.83 -10.12
CA TYR A 39 -19.45 -4.57 -9.72
C TYR A 39 -19.23 -3.61 -10.89
N LYS A 40 -19.54 -2.34 -10.67
CA LYS A 40 -19.24 -1.21 -11.55
C LYS A 40 -17.79 -0.74 -11.38
N PHE A 41 -17.34 0.17 -12.22
CA PHE A 41 -15.99 0.71 -12.14
C PHE A 41 -15.89 1.66 -10.93
N GLY A 42 -15.05 1.35 -9.94
CA GLY A 42 -14.92 2.10 -8.70
C GLY A 42 -15.73 1.59 -7.51
N ASP A 43 -16.48 0.49 -7.67
CA ASP A 43 -17.16 -0.14 -6.53
C ASP A 43 -16.14 -0.72 -5.54
N ILE A 44 -15.18 -1.49 -6.05
CA ILE A 44 -14.15 -2.16 -5.24
C ILE A 44 -12.80 -2.05 -5.94
N VAL A 45 -11.82 -1.51 -5.23
CA VAL A 45 -10.42 -1.50 -5.64
C VAL A 45 -9.60 -2.33 -4.65
N GLU A 46 -8.87 -3.31 -5.16
CA GLU A 46 -7.94 -4.14 -4.39
C GLU A 46 -6.53 -3.55 -4.49
N ILE A 47 -5.86 -3.34 -3.35
CA ILE A 47 -4.48 -2.88 -3.28
C ILE A 47 -3.54 -3.95 -2.71
N ASP A 48 -2.35 -4.02 -3.27
CA ASP A 48 -1.32 -4.97 -2.82
C ASP A 48 0.09 -4.52 -3.15
N GLY A 49 1.05 -4.99 -2.37
CA GLY A 49 2.47 -4.78 -2.62
C GLY A 49 3.18 -6.07 -3.00
N CYS A 50 4.04 -5.98 -4.00
CA CYS A 50 4.76 -7.10 -4.56
C CYS A 50 6.23 -6.74 -4.78
N SER A 51 7.11 -7.34 -3.98
CA SER A 51 8.55 -7.20 -4.17
C SER A 51 9.06 -8.22 -5.19
N HIS A 52 9.79 -7.76 -6.22
CA HIS A 52 10.30 -8.59 -7.31
C HIS A 52 11.59 -8.01 -7.92
N TYR A 53 12.27 -8.81 -8.75
CA TYR A 53 13.38 -8.35 -9.59
C TYR A 53 12.82 -7.78 -10.88
N TRP A 54 12.43 -6.51 -10.87
CA TRP A 54 11.79 -5.88 -12.02
C TRP A 54 12.78 -5.44 -13.10
N LEU A 55 14.02 -5.12 -12.70
CA LEU A 55 15.11 -4.72 -13.58
C LEU A 55 16.22 -5.77 -13.54
N ASN A 56 16.72 -6.17 -14.71
CA ASN A 56 17.78 -7.17 -14.81
C ASN A 56 19.07 -6.66 -14.15
N GLY A 57 19.62 -7.43 -13.20
CA GLY A 57 20.89 -7.10 -12.55
C GLY A 57 20.81 -6.10 -11.40
N HIS A 58 19.60 -5.68 -11.00
CA HIS A 58 19.40 -4.78 -9.85
C HIS A 58 18.84 -5.53 -8.63
N ASN A 59 18.86 -4.85 -7.49
CA ASN A 59 18.25 -5.35 -6.26
C ASN A 59 16.73 -5.50 -6.41
N LYS A 60 16.15 -6.38 -5.58
CA LYS A 60 14.70 -6.55 -5.46
C LYS A 60 14.09 -5.26 -4.93
N PHE A 61 13.02 -4.79 -5.55
CA PHE A 61 12.27 -3.61 -5.09
C PHE A 61 10.75 -3.86 -5.17
N THR A 62 9.97 -3.00 -4.52
CA THR A 62 8.54 -3.21 -4.30
C THR A 62 7.69 -2.43 -5.29
N MET A 63 6.72 -3.11 -5.89
CA MET A 63 5.64 -2.51 -6.65
C MET A 63 4.37 -2.50 -5.79
N LEU A 64 3.75 -1.35 -5.62
CA LEU A 64 2.42 -1.18 -5.07
C LEU A 64 1.44 -1.05 -6.22
N LEU A 65 0.33 -1.78 -6.14
CA LEU A 65 -0.63 -1.90 -7.23
C LEU A 65 -2.05 -1.70 -6.73
N ALA A 66 -2.86 -0.96 -7.48
CA ALA A 66 -4.30 -0.85 -7.29
C ALA A 66 -5.04 -1.39 -8.52
N VAL A 67 -5.96 -2.33 -8.29
CA VAL A 67 -6.74 -3.01 -9.34
C VAL A 67 -8.23 -2.87 -9.07
N ASP A 68 -8.98 -2.35 -10.03
CA ASP A 68 -10.44 -2.31 -9.96
C ASP A 68 -11.05 -3.70 -10.27
N VAL A 69 -11.91 -4.18 -9.37
CA VAL A 69 -12.51 -5.51 -9.46
C VAL A 69 -13.55 -5.60 -10.58
N GLY A 70 -14.31 -4.52 -10.81
CA GLY A 70 -15.38 -4.48 -11.79
C GLY A 70 -14.88 -4.59 -13.23
N THR A 71 -13.76 -3.95 -13.53
CA THR A 71 -13.18 -3.78 -14.87
C THR A 71 -11.90 -4.56 -15.08
N ASN A 72 -11.24 -5.03 -14.01
CA ASN A 72 -9.92 -5.66 -14.03
C ASN A 72 -8.80 -4.73 -14.55
N LYS A 73 -9.03 -3.41 -14.52
CA LYS A 73 -8.04 -2.39 -14.87
C LYS A 73 -7.09 -2.16 -13.69
N VAL A 74 -5.82 -2.01 -13.99
CA VAL A 74 -4.87 -1.34 -13.10
C VAL A 74 -5.21 0.14 -13.12
N VAL A 75 -5.49 0.69 -11.95
CA VAL A 75 -5.94 2.09 -11.77
C VAL A 75 -4.87 2.96 -11.10
N SER A 76 -3.86 2.35 -10.46
CA SER A 76 -2.67 3.05 -9.96
C SER A 76 -1.52 2.07 -9.75
N ILE A 77 -0.28 2.54 -9.89
CA ILE A 77 0.94 1.75 -9.70
C ILE A 77 2.06 2.66 -9.17
N HIS A 78 2.84 2.17 -8.21
CA HIS A 78 4.01 2.89 -7.69
C HIS A 78 5.13 1.94 -7.33
N PHE A 79 6.38 2.36 -7.51
CA PHE A 79 7.56 1.57 -7.20
C PHE A 79 8.45 2.25 -6.17
N GLU A 80 8.98 1.48 -5.23
CA GLU A 80 9.88 1.95 -4.18
C GLU A 80 11.03 0.96 -3.90
N GLU A 81 12.20 1.49 -3.55
CA GLU A 81 13.43 0.72 -3.31
C GLU A 81 13.34 -0.24 -2.11
N GLN A 82 12.61 0.16 -1.07
CA GLN A 82 12.53 -0.58 0.18
C GLN A 82 11.36 -1.57 0.19
N THR A 83 11.28 -2.35 1.26
CA THR A 83 10.07 -3.09 1.61
C THR A 83 8.91 -2.13 1.82
N GLU A 84 7.74 -2.54 1.36
CA GLU A 84 6.48 -1.81 1.39
C GLU A 84 6.32 -0.79 2.53
N THR A 85 6.31 0.50 2.17
CA THR A 85 6.25 1.60 3.13
C THR A 85 4.86 2.23 3.24
N LEU A 86 4.63 2.93 4.35
CA LEU A 86 3.43 3.76 4.53
C LEU A 86 3.32 4.83 3.45
N ASN A 87 4.43 5.51 3.15
CA ASN A 87 4.47 6.61 2.19
C ASN A 87 4.20 6.11 0.77
N GLY A 88 4.73 4.94 0.40
CA GLY A 88 4.44 4.33 -0.90
C GLY A 88 2.94 4.14 -1.13
N TYR A 89 2.20 3.71 -0.11
CA TYR A 89 0.74 3.60 -0.21
C TYR A 89 0.01 4.93 -0.29
N GLN A 90 0.52 5.96 0.40
CA GLN A 90 -0.07 7.30 0.27
C GLN A 90 0.04 7.79 -1.16
N ILE A 91 1.22 7.65 -1.78
CA ILE A 91 1.46 8.02 -3.18
C ILE A 91 0.52 7.23 -4.11
N LEU A 92 0.44 5.90 -3.93
CA LEU A 92 -0.45 5.05 -4.73
C LEU A 92 -1.92 5.51 -4.66
N LEU A 93 -2.41 5.82 -3.45
CA LEU A 93 -3.78 6.25 -3.22
C LEU A 93 -4.04 7.66 -3.73
N GLU A 94 -3.10 8.59 -3.54
CA GLU A 94 -3.19 9.94 -4.09
C GLU A 94 -3.32 9.93 -5.61
N GLU A 95 -2.47 9.15 -6.29
CA GLU A 95 -2.55 8.96 -7.74
C GLU A 95 -3.89 8.36 -8.19
N LEU A 96 -4.39 7.36 -7.44
CA LEU A 96 -5.72 6.79 -7.70
C LEU A 96 -6.81 7.85 -7.60
N PHE A 97 -6.80 8.65 -6.53
CA PHE A 97 -7.83 9.63 -6.25
C PHE A 97 -7.79 10.80 -7.23
N ASN A 98 -6.60 11.27 -7.60
CA ASN A 98 -6.44 12.33 -8.59
C ASN A 98 -6.90 11.91 -9.99
N ASN A 99 -6.63 10.66 -10.38
CA ASN A 99 -6.98 10.17 -11.71
C ASN A 99 -8.45 9.74 -11.84
N TYR A 100 -9.02 9.14 -10.79
CA TYR A 100 -10.35 8.52 -10.88
C TYR A 100 -11.35 9.02 -9.84
N GLY A 101 -10.88 9.55 -8.70
CA GLY A 101 -11.71 9.89 -7.55
C GLY A 101 -11.72 8.81 -6.46
N TYR A 102 -12.64 8.95 -5.51
CA TYR A 102 -12.77 8.05 -4.37
C TYR A 102 -13.61 6.81 -4.72
N PRO A 103 -13.05 5.59 -4.61
CA PRO A 103 -13.84 4.37 -4.77
C PRO A 103 -14.83 4.20 -3.61
N ARG A 104 -15.81 3.32 -3.76
CA ARG A 104 -16.72 2.96 -2.66
C ARG A 104 -15.99 2.13 -1.60
N THR A 105 -15.25 1.11 -2.02
CA THR A 105 -14.55 0.19 -1.12
C THR A 105 -13.10 -0.04 -1.55
N LEU A 106 -12.17 -0.01 -0.59
CA LEU A 106 -10.79 -0.43 -0.72
C LEU A 106 -10.55 -1.73 0.05
N LEU A 107 -9.90 -2.70 -0.61
CA LEU A 107 -9.47 -3.96 -0.01
C LEU A 107 -7.95 -4.03 0.06
N ALA A 108 -7.39 -4.26 1.25
CA ALA A 108 -5.94 -4.36 1.46
C ALA A 108 -5.57 -5.55 2.35
N ASP A 109 -4.28 -5.88 2.38
CA ASP A 109 -3.75 -6.79 3.39
C ASP A 109 -3.85 -6.18 4.79
N ASN A 110 -4.02 -7.04 5.79
CA ASN A 110 -4.08 -6.64 7.19
C ASN A 110 -2.69 -6.34 7.78
N ARG A 111 -2.12 -5.21 7.34
CA ARG A 111 -0.85 -4.66 7.81
C ARG A 111 -1.05 -3.69 8.97
N SER A 112 -0.03 -3.53 9.81
CA SER A 112 -0.04 -2.63 10.97
C SER A 112 -0.53 -1.22 10.63
N ASN A 113 -0.06 -0.67 9.51
CA ASN A 113 -0.43 0.67 9.03
C ASN A 113 -1.90 0.80 8.58
N PHE A 114 -2.57 -0.32 8.36
CA PHE A 114 -3.97 -0.41 7.93
C PHE A 114 -4.90 -0.96 9.02
N ARG A 115 -4.37 -1.27 10.21
CA ARG A 115 -5.16 -1.76 11.34
C ARG A 115 -5.75 -0.59 12.12
N ASN A 116 -7.01 -0.71 12.52
CA ASN A 116 -7.65 0.22 13.43
C ASN A 116 -7.32 -0.15 14.89
N ASN A 117 -6.11 0.18 15.37
CA ASN A 117 -5.80 0.06 16.81
C ASN A 117 -5.58 1.47 17.39
N ALA A 118 -6.13 1.71 18.59
CA ALA A 118 -6.00 2.97 19.33
C ALA A 118 -4.53 3.37 19.61
N ASP A 119 -3.63 2.39 19.70
CA ASP A 119 -2.20 2.61 19.99
C ASP A 119 -1.31 2.65 18.73
N SER A 120 -1.83 2.24 17.57
CA SER A 120 -1.04 2.18 16.34
C SER A 120 -1.33 3.38 15.45
N ASN A 121 -0.31 3.86 14.75
CA ASN A 121 -0.39 4.85 13.67
C ASN A 121 -1.23 4.33 12.48
N ALA A 122 -2.52 4.06 12.69
CA ALA A 122 -3.54 3.62 11.74
C ALA A 122 -3.92 4.73 10.74
N ARG A 123 -2.95 5.57 10.38
CA ARG A 123 -3.16 6.87 9.76
C ARG A 123 -3.86 6.72 8.41
N THR A 124 -3.44 5.74 7.61
CA THR A 124 -4.09 5.44 6.32
C THR A 124 -5.52 4.97 6.50
N TYR A 125 -5.79 4.14 7.51
CA TYR A 125 -7.14 3.66 7.76
C TYR A 125 -8.10 4.82 8.06
N GLN A 126 -7.70 5.71 8.96
CA GLN A 126 -8.50 6.87 9.33
C GLN A 126 -8.66 7.86 8.16
N ALA A 127 -7.59 8.13 7.42
CA ALA A 127 -7.59 9.05 6.28
C ALA A 127 -8.45 8.54 5.10
N VAL A 128 -8.52 7.23 4.89
CA VAL A 128 -9.41 6.61 3.89
C VAL A 128 -10.87 6.70 4.36
N LYS A 129 -11.14 6.35 5.63
CA LYS A 129 -12.49 6.37 6.19
C LYS A 129 -13.10 7.77 6.26
N SER A 130 -12.31 8.79 6.62
CA SER A 130 -12.79 10.19 6.68
C SER A 130 -13.29 10.71 5.33
N ARG A 131 -12.69 10.22 4.23
CA ARG A 131 -13.10 10.52 2.86
C ARG A 131 -14.36 9.77 2.43
N GLY A 132 -14.98 8.96 3.30
CA GLY A 132 -16.20 8.20 3.01
C GLY A 132 -15.95 6.92 2.22
N ILE A 133 -14.72 6.40 2.22
CA ILE A 133 -14.37 5.14 1.56
C ILE A 133 -14.45 4.01 2.59
N GLU A 134 -15.12 2.91 2.24
CA GLU A 134 -15.09 1.71 3.06
C GLU A 134 -13.73 1.04 2.93
N PHE A 135 -13.00 0.89 4.04
CA PHE A 135 -11.71 0.19 4.03
C PHE A 135 -11.78 -1.13 4.79
N ILE A 136 -11.51 -2.23 4.09
CA ILE A 136 -11.57 -3.59 4.62
C ILE A 136 -10.22 -4.26 4.44
N THR A 137 -9.70 -4.84 5.53
CA THR A 137 -8.40 -5.51 5.54
C THR A 137 -8.54 -6.97 5.94
N SER A 138 -7.70 -7.82 5.38
CA SER A 138 -7.68 -9.25 5.71
C SER A 138 -6.27 -9.82 5.58
N SER A 139 -5.95 -10.84 6.39
CA SER A 139 -4.73 -11.65 6.21
C SER A 139 -4.98 -12.88 5.34
N ASN A 140 -6.22 -13.08 4.85
CA ASN A 140 -6.55 -14.22 4.02
C ASN A 140 -6.12 -13.94 2.56
N PRO A 141 -5.24 -14.77 1.96
CA PRO A 141 -4.81 -14.60 0.57
C PRO A 141 -5.99 -14.56 -0.42
N THR A 142 -7.05 -15.33 -0.16
CA THR A 142 -8.20 -15.37 -1.06
C THR A 142 -9.06 -14.10 -1.03
N PHE A 143 -8.72 -13.12 -0.20
CA PHE A 143 -9.47 -11.88 -0.02
C PHE A 143 -9.26 -10.90 -1.19
N LYS A 144 -8.09 -10.90 -1.83
CA LYS A 144 -7.75 -9.99 -2.93
C LYS A 144 -7.32 -10.73 -4.20
N PRO A 145 -8.19 -11.58 -4.77
CA PRO A 145 -7.77 -12.49 -5.82
C PRO A 145 -7.59 -11.79 -7.18
N HIS A 146 -8.04 -10.54 -7.37
CA HIS A 146 -7.86 -9.81 -8.63
C HIS A 146 -6.49 -9.18 -8.71
N VAL A 147 -6.07 -8.48 -7.65
CA VAL A 147 -4.72 -7.88 -7.57
C VAL A 147 -3.64 -8.96 -7.55
N GLU A 148 -3.82 -10.08 -6.85
CA GLU A 148 -2.86 -11.20 -6.84
C GLU A 148 -2.64 -11.78 -8.25
N ARG A 149 -3.73 -12.08 -8.97
CA ARG A 149 -3.64 -12.57 -10.36
C ARG A 149 -3.02 -11.54 -11.30
N LYS A 150 -3.27 -10.26 -11.05
CA LYS A 150 -2.68 -9.17 -11.83
C LYS A 150 -1.18 -9.08 -11.56
N ASN A 151 -0.74 -9.19 -10.32
CA ASN A 151 0.66 -9.23 -9.91
C ASN A 151 1.42 -10.34 -10.64
N GLU A 152 0.88 -11.57 -10.69
CA GLU A 152 1.50 -12.68 -11.43
C GLU A 152 1.69 -12.38 -12.92
N THR A 153 0.73 -11.65 -13.52
CA THR A 153 0.80 -11.26 -14.94
C THR A 153 1.85 -10.18 -15.16
N ILE A 154 1.90 -9.18 -14.28
CA ILE A 154 2.85 -8.07 -14.36
C ILE A 154 4.28 -8.58 -14.16
N GLN A 155 4.53 -9.46 -13.18
CA GLN A 155 5.85 -10.07 -12.94
C GLN A 155 6.45 -10.72 -14.19
N LYS A 156 5.62 -11.31 -15.05
CA LYS A 156 6.09 -12.00 -16.27
C LYS A 156 6.32 -11.05 -17.44
N ARG A 157 5.64 -9.90 -17.49
CA ARG A 157 5.60 -9.03 -18.67
C ARG A 157 6.34 -7.72 -18.49
N LEU A 158 6.26 -7.13 -17.30
CA LEU A 158 6.84 -5.83 -17.04
C LEU A 158 8.37 -5.81 -17.20
N PRO A 159 9.15 -6.80 -16.72
CA PRO A 159 10.61 -6.76 -16.91
C PRO A 159 11.03 -6.67 -18.38
N LEU A 160 10.36 -7.43 -19.27
CA LEU A 160 10.62 -7.36 -20.71
C LEU A 160 10.21 -6.00 -21.29
N PHE A 161 9.07 -5.45 -20.87
CA PHE A 161 8.63 -4.13 -21.30
C PHE A 161 9.62 -3.03 -20.91
N LEU A 162 10.11 -3.05 -19.67
CA LEU A 162 11.10 -2.07 -19.17
C LEU A 162 12.40 -2.16 -19.99
N GLN A 163 12.88 -3.39 -20.24
CA GLN A 163 14.07 -3.61 -21.06
C GLN A 163 13.91 -3.10 -22.50
N LEU A 164 12.77 -3.36 -23.15
CA LEU A 164 12.51 -2.90 -24.53
C LEU A 164 12.40 -1.38 -24.63
N ASN A 165 11.92 -0.71 -23.59
CA ASN A 165 11.79 0.74 -23.52
C ASN A 165 13.02 1.42 -22.91
N LYS A 166 14.08 0.67 -22.60
CA LYS A 166 15.32 1.16 -21.97
C LYS A 166 15.09 1.90 -20.64
N ILE A 167 14.08 1.50 -19.88
CA ILE A 167 13.77 2.03 -18.56
C ILE A 167 14.57 1.22 -17.54
N ASN A 168 15.54 1.86 -16.87
CA ASN A 168 16.57 1.18 -16.10
C ASN A 168 16.70 1.68 -14.66
N SER A 169 15.85 2.61 -14.20
CA SER A 169 15.81 3.04 -12.79
C SER A 169 14.39 3.14 -12.24
N ILE A 170 14.25 3.13 -10.91
CA ILE A 170 12.94 3.27 -10.25
C ILE A 170 12.35 4.65 -10.50
N GLU A 171 13.18 5.69 -10.59
CA GLU A 171 12.77 7.05 -10.96
C GLU A 171 12.17 7.07 -12.37
N GLU A 172 12.82 6.43 -13.35
CA GLU A 172 12.32 6.34 -14.70
C GLU A 172 11.02 5.53 -14.77
N ILE A 173 10.92 4.42 -14.03
CA ILE A 173 9.68 3.65 -13.94
C ILE A 173 8.54 4.53 -13.40
N ASN A 174 8.78 5.22 -12.28
CA ASN A 174 7.79 6.09 -11.66
C ASN A 174 7.43 7.31 -12.53
N LYS A 175 8.35 7.79 -13.38
CA LYS A 175 8.08 8.86 -14.36
C LYS A 175 7.23 8.38 -15.54
N ASN A 176 7.29 7.09 -15.88
CA ASN A 176 6.59 6.48 -17.02
C ASN A 176 5.38 5.63 -16.60
N LYS A 177 4.77 5.89 -15.43
CA LYS A 177 3.65 5.11 -14.88
C LYS A 177 2.48 4.98 -15.83
N GLU A 178 2.08 6.07 -16.48
CA GLU A 178 0.92 6.07 -17.41
C GLU A 178 1.11 5.08 -18.54
N ILE A 179 2.26 5.13 -19.21
CA ILE A 179 2.62 4.23 -20.30
C ILE A 179 2.66 2.77 -19.80
N ILE A 180 3.18 2.54 -18.59
CA ILE A 180 3.23 1.20 -17.98
C ILE A 180 1.81 0.69 -17.68
N ILE A 181 0.94 1.53 -17.12
CA ILE A 181 -0.46 1.19 -16.83
C ILE A 181 -1.18 0.83 -18.14
N ASP A 182 -1.00 1.61 -19.20
CA ASP A 182 -1.60 1.36 -20.51
C ASP A 182 -1.11 0.06 -21.14
N PHE A 183 0.19 -0.22 -21.04
CA PHE A 183 0.75 -1.51 -21.46
C PHE A 183 0.14 -2.70 -20.69
N ILE A 184 -0.01 -2.57 -19.36
CA ILE A 184 -0.57 -3.65 -18.53
C ILE A 184 -2.07 -3.83 -18.82
N ASN A 185 -2.80 -2.74 -19.00
CA ASN A 185 -4.24 -2.76 -19.28
C ASN A 185 -4.56 -3.27 -20.68
N SER A 186 -3.76 -2.93 -21.70
CA SER A 186 -3.87 -3.50 -23.05
C SER A 186 -3.47 -4.97 -23.10
N SER A 187 -2.52 -5.39 -22.26
CA SER A 187 -2.08 -6.77 -22.12
C SER A 187 -3.13 -7.73 -21.53
N CYS A 188 -4.17 -7.20 -20.88
CA CYS A 188 -5.16 -7.97 -20.13
C CYS A 188 -6.58 -7.74 -20.69
N LYS A 189 -7.47 -8.73 -20.50
CA LYS A 189 -8.91 -8.49 -20.71
C LYS A 189 -9.43 -7.53 -19.64
N THR A 190 -9.71 -6.30 -20.04
CA THR A 190 -10.41 -5.28 -19.25
C THR A 190 -11.84 -5.13 -19.74
N LYS A 191 -12.70 -4.50 -18.95
CA LYS A 191 -14.09 -4.18 -19.32
C LYS A 191 -14.33 -2.69 -19.17
N GLU A 192 -15.20 -2.16 -20.01
CA GLU A 192 -15.75 -0.82 -19.81
C GLU A 192 -17.04 -0.92 -19.01
N LYS A 193 -17.13 -0.11 -17.95
CA LYS A 193 -18.28 -0.04 -17.06
C LYS A 193 -18.47 1.40 -16.62
N ILE A 194 -19.71 1.72 -16.24
CA ILE A 194 -20.06 3.02 -15.68
C ILE A 194 -19.20 3.25 -14.42
N SER A 195 -18.56 4.42 -14.36
CA SER A 195 -17.81 4.88 -13.20
C SER A 195 -18.76 5.24 -12.06
N VAL A 196 -18.44 4.77 -10.86
CA VAL A 196 -19.09 5.16 -9.59
C VAL A 196 -18.11 5.79 -8.60
N PHE A 197 -16.91 6.13 -9.07
CA PHE A 197 -15.98 6.92 -8.27
C PHE A 197 -16.62 8.27 -7.92
N ARG A 198 -16.50 8.68 -6.66
CA ARG A 198 -16.91 10.01 -6.23
C ARG A 198 -15.80 11.01 -6.54
N SER A 199 -16.14 12.14 -7.13
CA SER A 199 -15.18 13.20 -7.43
C SER A 199 -14.50 13.71 -6.16
N VAL A 200 -13.20 14.01 -6.26
CA VAL A 200 -12.44 14.72 -5.21
C VAL A 200 -12.90 16.17 -5.18
N ASN A 201 -13.16 16.72 -3.98
CA ASN A 201 -13.60 18.10 -3.89
C ASN A 201 -12.38 19.03 -3.90
N GLN A 202 -12.16 19.74 -5.02
CA GLN A 202 -11.00 20.63 -5.19
C GLN A 202 -10.98 21.83 -4.22
N GLN A 203 -12.10 22.15 -3.56
CA GLN A 203 -12.18 23.27 -2.61
C GLN A 203 -11.56 22.99 -1.25
N TYR A 204 -11.45 21.73 -0.85
CA TYR A 204 -10.66 21.36 0.31
C TYR A 204 -9.24 21.07 -0.19
N ASN A 205 -8.20 21.40 0.58
CA ASN A 205 -6.82 20.96 0.33
C ASN A 205 -6.67 19.41 0.45
N GLU A 206 -7.61 18.65 -0.11
CA GLU A 206 -7.62 17.18 -0.27
C GLU A 206 -6.60 16.71 -1.31
N GLN A 207 -5.93 17.64 -2.01
CA GLN A 207 -4.91 17.36 -3.03
C GLN A 207 -3.76 16.50 -2.51
N PHE A 208 -3.52 16.49 -1.19
CA PHE A 208 -2.55 15.61 -0.58
C PHE A 208 -3.26 14.53 0.23
N PHE A 209 -2.87 13.27 0.00
CA PHE A 209 -3.20 12.19 0.92
C PHE A 209 -2.27 12.27 2.16
N ASP A 210 -2.30 13.42 2.84
CA ASP A 210 -1.51 13.66 4.02
C ASP A 210 -2.03 12.82 5.18
N LEU A 211 -1.10 12.17 5.88
CA LEU A 211 -1.43 11.41 7.07
C LEU A 211 -1.23 12.29 8.30
N PRO A 212 -2.32 12.66 9.03
CA PRO A 212 -2.18 13.40 10.27
C PRO A 212 -1.41 12.57 11.29
N VAL A 213 -0.45 13.22 11.93
CA VAL A 213 0.33 12.68 13.03
C VAL A 213 -0.23 13.24 14.33
N TYR A 214 -1.07 12.44 14.99
CA TYR A 214 -1.57 12.77 16.31
C TYR A 214 -0.45 12.56 17.35
N ARG A 215 0.20 13.67 17.75
CA ARG A 215 1.19 13.71 18.84
C ARG A 215 0.88 14.88 19.75
N ASN A 216 1.18 14.73 21.03
CA ASN A 216 1.09 15.83 21.99
C ASN A 216 2.15 16.88 21.63
N VAL A 217 1.69 18.04 21.18
CA VAL A 217 2.55 19.22 20.98
C VAL A 217 2.98 19.68 22.37
N ASN A 218 4.29 19.69 22.64
CA ASN A 218 4.85 20.20 23.89
C ASN A 218 5.73 21.42 23.56
N ASN A 219 5.46 22.56 24.19
CA ASN A 219 6.18 23.83 23.93
C ASN A 219 6.33 24.18 22.43
N ASN A 220 5.24 24.18 21.66
CA ASN A 220 5.27 24.50 20.21
C ASN A 220 6.09 23.57 19.32
N SER A 221 6.43 22.39 19.82
CA SER A 221 7.25 21.44 19.08
C SER A 221 6.66 20.03 19.14
N VAL A 222 6.95 19.26 18.10
CA VAL A 222 6.55 17.86 17.94
C VAL A 222 7.82 17.02 17.82
N PHE A 223 7.97 16.03 18.69
CA PHE A 223 9.04 15.05 18.58
C PHE A 223 8.64 13.91 17.65
N TYR A 224 9.39 13.72 16.56
CA TYR A 224 9.15 12.69 15.55
C TYR A 224 10.48 12.14 15.03
N GLU A 225 10.59 10.80 14.90
CA GLU A 225 11.77 10.10 14.37
C GLU A 225 13.13 10.54 14.96
N GLY A 226 13.17 10.85 16.26
CA GLY A 226 14.42 11.24 16.93
C GLY A 226 14.73 12.74 16.90
N SER A 227 13.90 13.55 16.23
CA SER A 227 14.10 14.98 16.02
C SER A 227 12.89 15.80 16.49
N TRP A 228 13.15 17.06 16.88
CA TRP A 228 12.11 18.03 17.24
C TRP A 228 11.77 18.91 16.03
N PHE A 229 10.49 19.06 15.74
CA PHE A 229 9.96 19.91 14.67
C PHE A 229 9.10 21.02 15.26
N ALA A 230 9.22 22.24 14.73
CA ALA A 230 8.41 23.39 15.13
C ALA A 230 7.89 24.14 13.89
N PRO A 231 6.69 24.74 13.95
CA PRO A 231 6.15 25.51 12.84
C PRO A 231 6.85 26.88 12.71
N PHE A 232 7.30 27.20 11.49
CA PHE A 232 7.84 28.50 11.12
C PHE A 232 6.93 29.16 10.06
N ASP A 233 6.87 30.48 10.06
CA ASP A 233 6.17 31.25 9.04
C ASP A 233 7.03 31.42 7.75
N LYS A 234 6.47 32.09 6.74
CA LYS A 234 7.12 32.34 5.45
C LYS A 234 8.42 33.16 5.57
N ASP A 235 8.59 33.89 6.68
CA ASP A 235 9.75 34.73 6.97
C ASP A 235 10.74 34.00 7.90
N ASN A 236 10.59 32.69 8.09
CA ASN A 236 11.42 31.85 8.95
C ASN A 236 11.37 32.24 10.44
N LYS A 237 10.26 32.86 10.89
CA LYS A 237 10.02 33.16 12.30
C LYS A 237 9.17 32.08 12.96
N PRO A 238 9.44 31.72 14.22
CA PRO A 238 8.66 30.71 14.92
C PRO A 238 7.20 31.17 15.09
N VAL A 239 6.26 30.31 14.73
CA VAL A 239 4.83 30.61 14.89
C VAL A 239 4.50 30.70 16.39
N PRO A 240 3.79 31.74 16.88
CA PRO A 240 3.50 31.91 18.30
C PRO A 240 2.59 30.80 18.85
N HIS A 241 2.75 30.44 20.14
CA HIS A 241 1.99 29.38 20.79
C HIS A 241 0.46 29.51 20.71
N ASN A 242 -0.03 30.75 20.64
CA ASN A 242 -1.47 31.01 20.55
C ASN A 242 -2.05 30.63 19.18
N LYS A 243 -1.22 30.56 18.13
CA LYS A 243 -1.61 30.20 16.75
C LYS A 243 -1.31 28.74 16.39
N THR A 244 -0.62 28.00 17.26
CA THR A 244 -0.24 26.60 17.03
C THR A 244 -1.23 25.60 17.61
N ARG A 245 -2.20 26.04 18.43
CA ARG A 245 -3.18 25.16 19.08
C ARG A 245 -4.02 24.36 18.08
N ASP A 246 -4.31 24.95 16.93
CA ASP A 246 -5.12 24.34 15.87
C ASP A 246 -4.28 23.63 14.80
N LEU A 247 -2.94 23.81 14.84
CA LEU A 247 -2.04 23.19 13.88
C LEU A 247 -1.82 21.72 14.22
N LYS A 248 -2.01 20.87 13.23
CA LYS A 248 -1.63 19.45 13.28
C LYS A 248 -0.37 19.23 12.45
N PHE A 249 0.44 18.27 12.88
CA PHE A 249 1.62 17.80 12.16
C PHE A 249 1.21 16.73 11.16
N PHE A 250 1.66 16.84 9.91
CA PHE A 250 1.34 15.95 8.81
C PHE A 250 2.62 15.45 8.15
N ILE A 251 2.55 14.22 7.62
CA ILE A 251 3.55 13.68 6.71
C ILE A 251 2.96 13.76 5.31
N GLY A 252 3.63 14.48 4.43
CA GLY A 252 3.26 14.60 3.03
C GLY A 252 3.74 13.45 2.19
N THR A 253 3.13 13.31 1.02
CA THR A 253 3.46 12.28 0.02
C THR A 253 4.80 12.52 -0.66
N ASP A 254 5.28 13.76 -0.64
CA ASP A 254 6.65 14.17 -0.98
C ASP A 254 7.70 13.79 0.09
N LYS A 255 7.28 13.07 1.16
CA LYS A 255 8.10 12.70 2.32
C LYS A 255 8.54 13.90 3.18
N MET A 256 7.94 15.06 2.98
CA MET A 256 8.20 16.24 3.81
C MET A 256 7.22 16.31 4.99
N PHE A 257 7.59 17.12 5.97
CA PHE A 257 6.81 17.33 7.19
C PHE A 257 6.12 18.69 7.17
N TYR A 258 4.83 18.71 7.50
CA TYR A 258 3.99 19.91 7.41
C TYR A 258 3.28 20.19 8.72
N PHE A 259 3.00 21.47 8.99
CA PHE A 259 2.04 21.89 9.99
C PHE A 259 0.85 22.56 9.27
N ARG A 260 -0.37 22.06 9.44
CA ARG A 260 -1.59 22.60 8.78
C ARG A 260 -2.76 22.66 9.77
N ASN A 261 -3.71 23.56 9.54
CA ASN A 261 -4.99 23.56 10.25
C ASN A 261 -5.93 22.57 9.54
N GLU A 262 -6.71 21.77 10.28
CA GLU A 262 -7.69 20.83 9.67
C GLU A 262 -8.79 21.53 8.84
N THR A 263 -8.93 22.84 9.00
CA THR A 263 -10.01 23.65 8.43
C THR A 263 -9.60 24.45 7.18
N GLN A 264 -8.43 24.22 6.60
CA GLN A 264 -7.98 24.88 5.36
C GLN A 264 -7.44 23.91 4.31
#